data_AF-A0A951XC33-F1
#
_entry.id   AF-A0A951XC33-F1
#
_cell.length_a   1.000
_cell.length_b   1.000
_cell.length_c   1.000
_cell.angle_alpha   90.00
_cell.angle_beta   90.00
_cell.angle_gamma   90.00
#
_symmetry.space_group_name_H-M   'P 1'
#
loop_
_entity.id
_entity.type
_entity.pdbx_description
1 polymer ?
#
loop_
_entity_poly.entity_id
_entity_poly.type
_entity_poly.pdbx_seq_one_letter_code
_entity_poly.pdbx_strand_id
1 'polypeptide(L)'
;LDDQIVMHNLKEQKVIFPILHDRMLDNGEHGIGPVRETAVDMLENDHVKMMELGTLTFSLLGISSRITDLVSRALLLDTAIEQGLQLVEMMRLHVFREDNVAFPLAHKYLKPEDYDDMVAKMKKYFSIKVPEKTMQHAEG
;
A
#
# COMPACT_ATOMS: atom_id res chain seq x y z
N LEU A 1 0.28 -3.69 -14.17
CA LEU A 1 -0.63 -3.09 -13.18
C LEU A 1 -0.82 -1.62 -13.55
N ASP A 2 -1.89 -1.02 -13.06
CA ASP A 2 -2.17 0.41 -13.23
C ASP A 2 -1.08 1.28 -12.58
N ASP A 3 -0.69 2.38 -13.25
CA ASP A 3 0.41 3.25 -12.80
C ASP A 3 0.05 4.02 -11.52
N GLN A 4 -1.23 4.26 -11.22
CA GLN A 4 -1.62 4.99 -10.00
C GLN A 4 -1.41 4.13 -8.76
N ILE A 5 -1.84 2.86 -8.81
CA ILE A 5 -1.67 1.92 -7.68
C ILE A 5 -0.17 1.71 -7.41
N VAL A 6 0.62 1.47 -8.46
CA VAL A 6 2.06 1.28 -8.29
C VAL A 6 2.71 2.53 -7.68
N MET A 7 2.35 3.72 -8.15
CA MET A 7 2.90 4.97 -7.63
C MET A 7 2.46 5.29 -6.20
N HIS A 8 1.24 4.93 -5.81
CA HIS A 8 0.76 5.03 -4.42
C HIS A 8 1.59 4.12 -3.51
N ASN A 9 1.67 2.82 -3.81
CA ASN A 9 2.43 1.86 -3.01
C ASN A 9 3.91 2.26 -2.89
N LEU A 10 4.52 2.78 -3.97
CA LEU A 10 5.91 3.23 -3.95
C LEU A 10 6.13 4.43 -3.03
N LYS A 11 5.18 5.39 -2.99
CA LYS A 11 5.26 6.54 -2.09
C LYS A 11 5.25 6.09 -0.64
N GLU A 12 4.37 5.15 -0.30
CA GLU A 12 4.32 4.58 1.05
C GLU A 12 5.59 3.83 1.40
N GLN A 13 5.93 2.80 0.63
CA GLN A 13 7.07 1.92 0.92
C GLN A 13 8.42 2.64 0.94
N LYS A 14 8.62 3.66 0.10
CA LYS A 14 9.90 4.38 0.05
C LYS A 14 10.01 5.55 1.02
N VAL A 15 8.90 6.06 1.53
CA VAL A 15 8.90 7.32 2.28
C VAL A 15 8.14 7.23 3.59
N ILE A 16 6.86 6.83 3.56
CA ILE A 16 5.99 6.90 4.73
C ILE A 16 6.23 5.71 5.66
N PHE A 17 6.18 4.50 5.12
CA PHE A 17 6.25 3.24 5.86
C PHE A 17 7.54 3.06 6.65
N PRO A 18 8.75 3.36 6.12
CA PRO A 18 9.97 3.23 6.91
C PRO A 18 9.96 4.09 8.18
N ILE A 19 9.51 5.35 8.07
CA ILE A 19 9.48 6.27 9.20
C ILE A 19 8.40 5.84 10.20
N LEU A 20 7.23 5.45 9.71
CA LEU A 20 6.13 5.01 10.55
C LEU A 20 6.46 3.71 11.30
N HIS A 21 7.14 2.78 10.63
CA HIS A 21 7.60 1.52 11.21
C HIS A 21 8.54 1.77 12.39
N ASP A 22 9.57 2.60 12.20
CA ASP A 22 10.51 2.97 13.27
C ASP A 22 9.78 3.62 14.44
N ARG A 23 8.85 4.55 14.17
CA ARG A 23 8.02 5.18 15.21
C ARG A 23 7.13 4.18 15.95
N MET A 24 6.56 3.19 15.27
CA MET A 24 5.77 2.14 15.92
C MET A 24 6.65 1.28 16.83
N LEU A 25 7.84 0.88 16.36
CA LEU A 25 8.80 0.10 17.16
C LEU A 25 9.24 0.84 18.43
N ASP A 26 9.54 2.14 18.31
CA ASP A 26 9.94 3.01 19.43
C ASP A 26 8.84 3.13 20.49
N ASN A 27 7.56 3.09 20.07
CA ASN A 27 6.41 3.23 20.95
C ASN A 27 5.80 1.90 21.40
N GLY A 28 6.44 0.76 21.08
CA GLY A 28 5.96 -0.57 21.48
C GLY A 28 4.76 -1.09 20.70
N GLU A 29 4.47 -0.50 19.54
CA GLU A 29 3.33 -0.85 18.67
C GLU A 29 3.73 -1.93 17.67
N HIS A 30 4.05 -3.10 18.21
CA HIS A 30 4.46 -4.27 17.43
C HIS A 30 3.93 -5.55 18.06
N GLY A 31 3.91 -6.63 17.29
CA GLY A 31 3.52 -7.96 17.76
C GLY A 31 4.43 -8.49 18.87
N ILE A 32 3.91 -9.47 19.61
CA ILE A 32 4.62 -10.19 20.70
C ILE A 32 5.49 -11.34 20.18
N GLY A 33 5.57 -11.52 18.86
CA GLY A 33 6.33 -12.58 18.21
C GLY A 33 7.84 -12.39 18.33
N PRO A 34 8.63 -13.39 17.91
CA PRO A 34 10.09 -13.30 17.90
C PRO A 34 10.59 -12.22 16.92
N VAL A 35 9.81 -11.92 15.89
CA VAL A 35 10.02 -10.78 14.98
C VAL A 35 9.04 -9.68 15.37
N ARG A 36 9.54 -8.46 15.55
CA ARG A 36 8.72 -7.29 15.90
C ARG A 36 8.05 -6.75 14.64
N GLU A 37 6.94 -7.38 14.26
CA GLU A 37 6.11 -6.93 13.15
C GLU A 37 5.16 -5.81 13.60
N THR A 38 4.97 -4.82 12.74
CA THR A 38 4.12 -3.65 12.93
C THR A 38 2.95 -3.67 11.94
N ALA A 39 2.04 -2.68 12.06
CA ALA A 39 0.99 -2.50 11.06
C ALA A 39 1.54 -2.19 9.65
N VAL A 40 2.76 -1.63 9.56
CA VAL A 40 3.43 -1.38 8.27
C VAL A 40 3.75 -2.69 7.56
N ASP A 41 4.30 -3.68 8.26
CA ASP A 41 4.66 -4.98 7.67
C ASP A 41 3.42 -5.71 7.12
N MET A 42 2.29 -5.59 7.82
CA MET A 42 1.00 -6.08 7.35
C MET A 42 0.59 -5.41 6.03
N LEU A 43 0.69 -4.09 5.92
CA LEU A 43 0.31 -3.35 4.71
C LEU A 43 1.26 -3.63 3.54
N GLU A 44 2.56 -3.80 3.80
CA GLU A 44 3.52 -4.20 2.77
C GLU A 44 3.21 -5.60 2.23
N ASN A 45 2.82 -6.53 3.10
CA ASN A 45 2.34 -7.85 2.69
C ASN A 45 1.05 -7.75 1.87
N ASP A 46 0.11 -6.88 2.24
CA ASP A 46 -1.09 -6.62 1.45
C ASP A 46 -0.73 -6.09 0.04
N HIS A 47 0.26 -5.20 -0.09
CA HIS A 47 0.75 -4.73 -1.40
C HIS A 47 1.24 -5.88 -2.28
N VAL A 48 2.04 -6.79 -1.72
CA VAL A 48 2.52 -7.98 -2.44
C VAL A 48 1.34 -8.85 -2.86
N LYS A 49 0.39 -9.12 -1.94
CA LYS A 49 -0.78 -9.95 -2.23
C LYS A 49 -1.66 -9.38 -3.33
N MET A 50 -1.88 -8.07 -3.33
CA MET A 50 -2.61 -7.38 -4.40
C MET A 50 -1.91 -7.50 -5.75
N MET A 51 -0.57 -7.38 -5.79
CA MET A 51 0.20 -7.56 -7.03
C MET A 51 0.15 -9.01 -7.54
N GLU A 52 0.24 -10.00 -6.65
CA GLU A 52 0.12 -11.42 -6.99
C GLU A 52 -1.26 -11.74 -7.58
N LEU A 53 -2.33 -11.35 -6.87
CA LEU A 53 -3.71 -11.56 -7.31
C LEU A 53 -3.98 -10.87 -8.63
N GLY A 54 -3.58 -9.60 -8.78
CA GLY A 54 -3.71 -8.87 -10.05
C GLY A 54 -2.98 -9.55 -11.19
N THR A 55 -1.73 -9.96 -10.97
CA THR A 55 -0.94 -10.67 -11.98
C THR A 55 -1.60 -11.99 -12.39
N LEU A 56 -2.06 -12.77 -11.42
CA LEU A 56 -2.72 -14.05 -11.68
C LEU A 56 -4.04 -13.86 -12.43
N THR A 57 -4.92 -12.96 -11.97
CA THR A 57 -6.19 -12.65 -12.64
C THR A 57 -5.98 -12.27 -14.10
N PHE A 58 -5.10 -11.30 -14.38
CA PHE A 58 -4.88 -10.85 -15.76
C PHE A 58 -4.16 -11.89 -16.62
N SER A 59 -3.32 -12.74 -16.03
CA SER A 59 -2.70 -13.85 -16.74
C SER A 59 -3.73 -14.89 -17.16
N LEU A 60 -4.65 -15.27 -16.26
CA LEU A 60 -5.72 -16.23 -16.56
C LEU A 60 -6.70 -15.68 -17.60
N LEU A 61 -7.08 -14.40 -17.52
CA LEU A 61 -7.86 -13.72 -18.57
C LEU A 61 -7.11 -13.70 -19.90
N GLY A 62 -5.82 -13.40 -19.89
CA GLY A 62 -4.99 -13.39 -21.08
C GLY A 62 -4.88 -14.77 -21.74
N ILE A 63 -4.70 -15.83 -20.97
CA ILE A 63 -4.61 -17.20 -21.49
C ILE A 63 -5.97 -17.68 -22.00
N SER A 64 -7.05 -17.47 -21.22
CA SER A 64 -8.40 -17.89 -21.61
C SER A 64 -8.87 -17.23 -22.91
N SER A 65 -8.42 -16.01 -23.21
CA SER A 65 -8.72 -15.35 -24.50
C SER A 65 -8.09 -16.03 -25.73
N ARG A 66 -7.08 -16.89 -25.53
CA ARG A 66 -6.29 -17.51 -26.61
C ARG A 66 -6.47 -19.02 -26.71
N ILE A 67 -6.95 -19.68 -25.65
CA ILE A 67 -7.14 -21.13 -25.64
C ILE A 67 -8.40 -21.52 -26.41
N THR A 68 -8.29 -22.57 -27.23
CA THR A 68 -9.39 -23.02 -28.11
C THR A 68 -10.27 -24.08 -27.47
N ASP A 69 -9.74 -24.87 -26.54
CA ASP A 69 -10.50 -25.87 -25.81
C ASP A 69 -11.53 -25.20 -24.88
N LEU A 70 -12.81 -25.54 -25.09
CA LEU A 70 -13.92 -24.85 -24.43
C LEU A 70 -13.95 -25.10 -22.92
N VAL A 71 -13.61 -26.32 -22.49
CA VAL A 71 -13.62 -26.71 -21.07
C VAL A 71 -12.51 -25.99 -20.34
N SER A 72 -11.29 -26.02 -20.88
CA SER A 72 -10.13 -25.32 -20.32
C SER A 72 -10.35 -23.81 -20.30
N ARG A 73 -10.97 -23.25 -21.36
CA ARG A 73 -11.32 -21.82 -21.38
C ARG A 73 -12.29 -21.46 -20.26
N ALA A 74 -13.35 -22.25 -20.08
CA ALA A 74 -14.34 -22.01 -19.03
C ALA A 74 -13.72 -22.08 -17.64
N LEU A 75 -12.87 -23.09 -17.38
CA LEU A 75 -12.15 -23.23 -16.11
C LEU A 75 -11.26 -22.02 -15.82
N LEU A 76 -10.45 -21.60 -16.81
CA LEU A 76 -9.56 -20.45 -16.63
C LEU A 76 -10.32 -19.14 -16.40
N LEU A 77 -11.46 -18.94 -17.07
CA LEU A 77 -12.32 -17.78 -16.86
C LEU A 77 -12.94 -17.78 -15.46
N ASP A 78 -13.44 -18.92 -15.02
CA ASP A 78 -14.02 -19.09 -13.68
C ASP A 78 -12.98 -18.78 -12.60
N THR A 79 -11.79 -19.40 -12.69
CA THR A 79 -10.68 -19.10 -11.77
C THR A 79 -10.26 -17.64 -11.85
N ALA A 80 -10.19 -17.02 -13.05
CA ALA A 80 -9.85 -15.61 -13.17
C ALA A 80 -10.83 -14.70 -12.44
N ILE A 81 -12.13 -15.00 -12.51
CA ILE A 81 -13.19 -14.28 -11.82
C ILE A 81 -13.03 -14.43 -10.31
N GLU A 82 -12.81 -15.65 -9.81
CA GLU A 82 -12.58 -15.89 -8.38
C GLU A 82 -11.38 -15.11 -7.85
N GLN A 83 -10.24 -15.15 -8.54
CA GLN A 83 -9.04 -14.39 -8.16
C GLN A 83 -9.30 -12.87 -8.23
N GLY A 84 -10.06 -12.42 -9.23
CA GLY A 84 -10.44 -11.02 -9.36
C GLY A 84 -11.35 -10.53 -8.21
N LEU A 85 -12.28 -11.36 -7.74
CA LEU A 85 -13.10 -11.06 -6.57
C LEU A 85 -12.26 -11.00 -5.29
N GLN A 86 -11.32 -11.93 -5.13
CA GLN A 86 -10.37 -11.90 -4.00
C GLN A 86 -9.51 -10.64 -4.02
N LEU A 87 -9.05 -10.19 -5.20
CA LEU A 87 -8.34 -8.93 -5.34
C LEU A 87 -9.18 -7.73 -4.87
N VAL A 88 -10.47 -7.69 -5.23
CA VAL A 88 -11.39 -6.62 -4.80
C VAL A 88 -11.54 -6.60 -3.27
N GLU A 89 -11.75 -7.75 -2.65
CA GLU A 89 -11.85 -7.82 -1.19
C GLU A 89 -10.53 -7.46 -0.51
N MET A 90 -9.39 -7.87 -1.08
CA MET A 90 -8.08 -7.50 -0.57
C MET A 90 -7.86 -5.99 -0.62
N MET A 91 -8.21 -5.33 -1.73
CA MET A 91 -8.14 -3.86 -1.83
C MET A 91 -9.03 -3.16 -0.80
N ARG A 92 -10.25 -3.65 -0.58
CA ARG A 92 -11.17 -3.11 0.44
C ARG A 92 -10.59 -3.22 1.85
N LEU A 93 -10.05 -4.39 2.17
CA LEU A 93 -9.43 -4.64 3.47
C LEU A 93 -8.16 -3.80 3.66
N HIS A 94 -7.36 -3.64 2.62
CA HIS A 94 -6.15 -2.81 2.65
C HIS A 94 -6.50 -1.36 2.98
N VAL A 95 -7.40 -0.72 2.21
CA VAL A 95 -7.86 0.66 2.47
C VAL A 95 -8.45 0.79 3.89
N PHE A 96 -9.24 -0.19 4.31
CA PHE A 96 -9.80 -0.18 5.67
C PHE A 96 -8.70 -0.18 6.74
N ARG A 97 -7.64 -0.98 6.56
CA ARG A 97 -6.51 -1.05 7.49
C ARG A 97 -5.68 0.24 7.50
N GLU A 98 -5.49 0.87 6.34
CA GLU A 98 -4.85 2.18 6.29
C GLU A 98 -5.63 3.22 7.10
N ASP A 99 -6.92 3.35 6.81
CA ASP A 99 -7.79 4.36 7.43
C ASP A 99 -7.97 4.15 8.93
N ASN A 100 -8.04 2.90 9.38
CA ASN A 100 -8.42 2.56 10.77
C ASN A 100 -7.26 2.10 11.65
N VAL A 101 -6.09 1.83 11.06
CA VAL A 101 -4.91 1.36 11.81
C VAL A 101 -3.70 2.22 11.51
N ALA A 102 -3.19 2.20 10.27
CA ALA A 102 -1.90 2.82 9.98
C ALA A 102 -1.94 4.35 10.05
N PHE A 103 -2.95 5.01 9.46
CA PHE A 103 -3.05 6.46 9.51
C PHE A 103 -3.34 7.00 10.92
N PRO A 104 -4.22 6.39 11.74
CA PRO A 104 -4.35 6.78 13.14
C PRO A 104 -3.04 6.68 13.93
N LEU A 105 -2.27 5.60 13.74
CA LEU A 105 -0.95 5.43 14.37
C LEU A 105 0.05 6.45 13.84
N ALA A 106 -0.01 6.79 12.56
CA ALA A 106 0.79 7.85 11.97
C ALA A 106 0.49 9.22 12.61
N HIS A 107 -0.79 9.57 12.79
CA HIS A 107 -1.18 10.81 13.46
C HIS A 107 -0.77 10.84 14.93
N LYS A 108 -0.72 9.68 15.58
CA LYS A 108 -0.32 9.55 16.99
C LYS A 108 1.19 9.69 17.20
N TYR A 109 2.01 9.16 16.28
CA TYR A 109 3.45 9.00 16.52
C TYR A 109 4.37 9.81 15.62
N LEU A 110 3.91 10.26 14.46
CA LEU A 110 4.72 11.11 13.60
C LEU A 110 4.84 12.50 14.21
N LYS A 111 6.05 13.04 14.15
CA LYS A 111 6.42 14.37 14.64
C LYS A 111 6.60 15.34 13.48
N PRO A 112 6.58 16.66 13.73
CA PRO A 112 6.83 17.66 12.69
C PRO A 112 8.08 17.40 11.85
N GLU A 113 9.19 16.96 12.48
CA GLU A 113 10.42 16.62 11.77
C GLU A 113 10.28 15.43 10.80
N ASP A 114 9.38 14.49 11.10
CA ASP A 114 9.13 13.33 10.24
C ASP A 114 8.43 13.78 8.95
N TYR A 115 7.48 14.73 9.06
CA TYR A 115 6.81 15.30 7.88
C TYR A 115 7.77 16.10 7.00
N ASP A 116 8.72 16.84 7.60
CA ASP A 116 9.74 17.57 6.85
C ASP A 116 10.66 16.59 6.06
N ASP A 117 11.07 15.47 6.68
CA ASP A 117 11.83 14.41 6.00
C ASP A 117 11.00 13.72 4.90
N MET A 118 9.72 13.41 5.17
CA MET A 118 8.81 12.85 4.17
C MET A 118 8.69 13.77 2.96
N VAL A 119 8.49 15.08 3.16
CA VAL A 119 8.41 16.06 2.06
C VAL A 119 9.70 16.10 1.25
N ALA A 120 10.86 16.08 1.91
CA ALA A 120 12.15 16.06 1.24
C ALA A 120 12.33 14.80 0.38
N LYS A 121 12.02 13.62 0.92
CA LYS A 121 12.07 12.33 0.22
C LYS A 121 11.05 12.27 -0.93
N MET A 122 9.84 12.74 -0.73
CA MET A 122 8.80 12.80 -1.76
C MET A 122 9.24 13.65 -2.96
N LYS A 123 9.81 14.84 -2.71
CA LYS A 123 10.37 15.70 -3.76
C LYS A 123 11.51 14.99 -4.51
N LYS A 124 12.43 14.35 -3.77
CA LYS A 124 13.58 13.65 -4.33
C LYS A 124 13.19 12.47 -5.23
N TYR A 125 12.26 11.62 -4.77
CA TYR A 125 11.94 10.37 -5.47
C TYR A 125 10.83 10.51 -6.51
N PHE A 126 9.90 11.45 -6.32
CA PHE A 126 8.67 11.51 -7.10
C PHE A 126 8.40 12.89 -7.70
N SER A 127 9.32 13.86 -7.56
CA SER A 127 9.21 15.21 -8.13
C SER A 127 7.89 15.93 -7.80
N ILE A 128 7.33 15.67 -6.62
CA ILE A 128 6.02 16.21 -6.22
C ILE A 128 6.13 17.71 -5.95
N LYS A 129 5.23 18.51 -6.53
CA LYS A 129 5.02 19.90 -6.12
C LYS A 129 4.26 19.91 -4.79
N VAL A 130 4.98 20.07 -3.69
CA VAL A 130 4.36 20.26 -2.36
C VAL A 130 3.98 21.74 -2.23
N PRO A 131 2.76 22.07 -1.76
CA PRO A 131 2.39 23.45 -1.48
C PRO A 131 3.42 24.09 -0.56
N GLU A 132 3.86 25.32 -0.86
CA GLU A 132 4.73 26.07 0.05
C GLU A 132 4.03 26.24 1.39
N LYS A 133 4.76 25.98 2.47
CA LYS A 133 4.30 26.20 3.85
C LYS A 133 3.91 27.67 3.94
N THR A 134 2.62 28.00 4.01
CA THR A 134 2.19 29.36 4.33
C THR A 134 2.70 29.65 5.73
N MET A 135 3.82 30.36 5.83
CA MET A 135 4.30 30.89 7.10
C MET A 135 3.32 31.99 7.54
N GLN A 136 2.22 31.61 8.18
CA GLN A 136 1.55 32.52 9.10
C GLN A 136 2.33 32.46 10.40
N HIS A 137 3.40 33.25 10.46
CA HIS A 137 3.95 33.69 11.72
C HIS A 137 2.94 34.64 12.38
N ALA A 138 2.68 34.34 13.65
CA ALA A 138 2.20 35.18 14.73
C ALA A 138 2.15 36.70 14.46
N GLU A 139 0.97 37.30 14.65
CA GLU A 139 0.79 38.57 15.36
C GLU A 139 -0.57 38.50 16.11
N GLY A 140 -0.54 38.71 17.43
CA GLY A 140 -1.73 38.77 18.30
C GLY A 140 -1.49 38.21 19.69
#